data_AF-A0A7J2MUN3-F1
#
_entry.id   AF-A0A7J2MUN3-F1
#
_cell.length_a   1.000
_cell.length_b   1.000
_cell.length_c   1.000
_cell.angle_alpha   90.00
_cell.angle_beta   90.00
_cell.angle_gamma   90.00
#
_symmetry.space_group_name_H-M   'P 1'
#
loop_
_entity.id
_entity.type
_entity.pdbx_description
1 polymer ?
#
loop_
_entity_poly.entity_id
_entity_poly.type
_entity_poly.pdbx_seq_one_letter_code
_entity_poly.pdbx_strand_id
1 'polypeptide(L)'
;MINFYKTLKVSKPLVITGFHSFGSVGTLAAQYLRDKLNAEEVGFLEVENLPSTALLIKGEIVYPIRVFYAKEKNLIIFESELPLPQNVSKAIAEDIANFAQEKRAKAVVCLEGLAVKGEPTQSNVYVIFNERKLST
;
A
#
# COMPACT_ATOMS: atom_id res chain seq x y z
N MET A 1 -8.93 3.24 10.72
CA MET A 1 -9.87 2.17 10.35
C MET A 1 -9.97 2.06 8.83
N ILE A 2 -10.07 0.83 8.31
CA ILE A 2 -10.26 0.56 6.88
C ILE A 2 -11.75 0.52 6.57
N ASN A 3 -12.19 1.33 5.59
CA ASN A 3 -13.57 1.43 5.13
C ASN A 3 -13.68 0.92 3.70
N PHE A 4 -14.62 0.00 3.45
CA PHE A 4 -14.88 -0.52 2.10
C PHE A 4 -16.19 0.04 1.55
N TYR A 5 -16.20 0.44 0.27
CA TYR A 5 -17.41 0.95 -0.41
C TYR A 5 -18.49 -0.12 -0.57
N LYS A 6 -18.08 -1.39 -0.67
CA LYS A 6 -18.94 -2.57 -0.78
C LYS A 6 -18.33 -3.72 0.00
N THR A 7 -19.13 -4.76 0.29
CA THR A 7 -18.62 -5.96 0.95
C THR A 7 -17.51 -6.62 0.12
N LEU A 8 -16.29 -6.60 0.66
CA LEU A 8 -15.13 -7.21 0.02
C LEU A 8 -15.05 -8.71 0.33
N LYS A 9 -15.34 -9.55 -0.68
CA LYS A 9 -15.16 -11.01 -0.61
C LYS A 9 -13.76 -11.39 -1.07
N VAL A 10 -12.82 -11.43 -0.13
CA VAL A 10 -11.42 -11.80 -0.37
C VAL A 10 -10.93 -12.75 0.71
N SER A 11 -10.13 -13.74 0.32
CA SER A 11 -9.48 -14.67 1.25
C SER A 11 -8.09 -15.04 0.74
N LYS A 12 -7.13 -15.08 1.66
CA LYS A 12 -5.72 -15.35 1.37
C LYS A 12 -5.13 -14.47 0.27
N PRO A 13 -5.36 -13.13 0.28
CA PRO A 13 -4.76 -12.26 -0.72
C PRO A 13 -3.24 -12.15 -0.50
N LEU A 14 -2.54 -11.71 -1.53
CA LEU A 14 -1.27 -11.00 -1.33
C LEU A 14 -1.62 -9.55 -1.00
N VAL A 15 -0.95 -8.95 -0.01
CA VAL A 15 -1.13 -7.54 0.33
C VAL A 15 0.15 -6.79 -0.07
N ILE A 16 -0.01 -5.70 -0.80
CA ILE A 16 1.07 -4.77 -1.14
C ILE A 16 0.80 -3.43 -0.48
N THR A 17 1.85 -2.82 0.05
CA THR A 17 1.81 -1.43 0.52
C THR A 17 2.79 -0.58 -0.29
N GLY A 18 2.32 0.57 -0.76
CA GLY A 18 3.11 1.57 -1.48
C GLY A 18 2.86 2.94 -0.90
N PHE A 19 3.63 3.29 0.13
CA PHE A 19 3.55 4.58 0.78
C PHE A 19 4.61 5.53 0.24
N HIS A 20 4.35 6.83 0.43
CA HIS A 20 5.26 7.87 -0.03
C HIS A 20 6.58 7.81 0.76
N SER A 21 7.69 7.55 0.06
CA SER A 21 9.04 7.54 0.62
C SER A 21 10.04 8.22 -0.31
N PHE A 22 11.34 8.10 0.00
CA PHE A 22 12.40 8.72 -0.80
C PHE A 22 12.36 8.24 -2.26
N GLY A 23 12.23 9.19 -3.19
CA GLY A 23 12.13 8.91 -4.63
C GLY A 23 10.78 8.34 -5.08
N SER A 24 9.78 8.26 -4.19
CA SER A 24 8.41 7.79 -4.48
C SER A 24 8.34 6.40 -5.11
N VAL A 25 9.38 5.57 -4.96
CA VAL A 25 9.49 4.25 -5.59
C VAL A 25 8.34 3.34 -5.16
N GLY A 26 8.04 3.30 -3.86
CA GLY A 26 6.95 2.50 -3.30
C GLY A 26 5.58 2.87 -3.88
N THR A 27 5.21 4.16 -3.78
CA THR A 27 3.96 4.69 -4.33
C THR A 27 3.85 4.43 -5.84
N LEU A 28 4.89 4.75 -6.64
CA LEU A 28 4.84 4.58 -8.09
C LEU A 28 4.77 3.11 -8.51
N ALA A 29 5.46 2.21 -7.80
CA ALA A 29 5.38 0.78 -8.06
C ALA A 29 3.98 0.23 -7.75
N ALA A 30 3.37 0.64 -6.63
CA ALA A 30 2.01 0.26 -6.29
C ALA A 30 0.99 0.79 -7.31
N GLN A 31 1.10 2.06 -7.73
CA GLN A 31 0.25 2.66 -8.76
C GLN A 31 0.41 1.95 -10.11
N TYR A 32 1.65 1.63 -10.51
CA TYR A 32 1.90 0.87 -11.73
C TYR A 32 1.25 -0.52 -11.69
N LEU A 33 1.36 -1.23 -10.56
CA LEU A 33 0.70 -2.52 -10.36
C LEU A 33 -0.82 -2.39 -10.40
N ARG A 34 -1.38 -1.39 -9.71
CA ARG A 34 -2.82 -1.09 -9.73
C ARG A 34 -3.31 -0.90 -11.17
N ASP A 35 -2.64 -0.04 -11.93
CA ASP A 35 -3.04 0.29 -13.29
C ASP A 35 -2.86 -0.91 -14.25
N LYS A 36 -1.75 -1.64 -14.16
CA LYS A 36 -1.48 -2.80 -15.03
C LYS A 36 -2.36 -4.00 -14.74
N LEU A 37 -2.80 -4.14 -13.50
CA LEU A 37 -3.68 -5.24 -13.09
C LEU A 37 -5.16 -4.86 -13.11
N ASN A 38 -5.50 -3.65 -13.60
CA ASN A 38 -6.85 -3.11 -13.59
C ASN A 38 -7.51 -3.25 -12.21
N ALA A 39 -6.75 -2.94 -11.16
CA ALA A 39 -7.21 -3.09 -9.79
C ALA A 39 -8.31 -2.04 -9.51
N GLU A 40 -9.44 -2.51 -9.00
CA GLU A 40 -10.57 -1.64 -8.69
C GLU A 40 -10.40 -1.02 -7.31
N GLU A 41 -10.75 0.26 -7.17
CA GLU A 41 -10.81 0.89 -5.85
C GLU A 41 -11.95 0.26 -5.04
N VAL A 42 -11.62 -0.32 -3.88
CA VAL A 42 -12.58 -1.02 -3.03
C VAL A 42 -12.83 -0.31 -1.71
N GLY A 43 -11.98 0.65 -1.35
CA GLY A 43 -12.09 1.35 -0.08
C GLY A 43 -10.95 2.31 0.17
N PHE A 44 -10.90 2.80 1.40
CA PHE A 44 -9.92 3.77 1.88
C PHE A 44 -9.61 3.50 3.36
N LEU A 45 -8.51 4.08 3.83
CA LEU A 45 -8.13 4.03 5.24
C LEU A 45 -8.27 5.43 5.83
N GLU A 46 -9.09 5.54 6.88
CA GLU A 46 -9.30 6.76 7.64
C GLU A 46 -8.49 6.71 8.92
N VAL A 47 -7.71 7.75 9.20
CA VAL A 47 -6.81 7.81 10.36
C VAL A 47 -7.13 9.05 11.16
N GLU A 48 -7.36 8.87 12.46
CA GLU A 48 -7.45 9.99 13.38
C GLU A 48 -6.14 10.78 13.38
N ASN A 49 -6.24 12.11 13.39
CA ASN A 49 -5.09 13.02 13.33
C ASN A 49 -4.32 13.04 12.01
N LEU A 50 -4.86 12.47 10.93
CA LEU A 50 -4.46 12.93 9.59
C LEU A 50 -4.99 14.35 9.41
N PRO A 51 -4.19 15.29 8.86
CA PRO A 51 -4.73 16.59 8.47
C PRO A 51 -5.99 16.40 7.63
N SER A 52 -7.04 17.20 7.87
CA SER A 52 -8.29 17.17 7.09
C SER A 52 -8.01 17.65 5.67
N THR A 53 -7.41 16.79 4.87
CA THR A 53 -6.93 17.09 3.52
C THR A 53 -7.71 16.21 2.56
N ALA A 54 -8.57 16.85 1.77
CA ALA A 54 -9.18 16.25 0.60
C ALA A 54 -8.20 16.36 -0.57
N LEU A 55 -7.95 15.26 -1.27
CA LEU A 55 -7.16 15.28 -2.51
C LEU A 55 -8.08 15.39 -3.70
N LEU A 56 -7.81 16.34 -4.60
CA LEU A 56 -8.50 16.44 -5.89
C LEU A 56 -7.65 15.75 -6.96
N ILE A 57 -8.03 14.53 -7.35
CA ILE A 57 -7.35 13.74 -8.37
C ILE A 57 -8.30 13.55 -9.53
N LYS A 58 -7.89 13.99 -10.73
CA LYS A 58 -8.69 13.88 -11.97
C LYS A 58 -10.12 14.43 -11.84
N GLY A 59 -10.31 15.45 -11.00
CA GLY A 59 -11.61 16.07 -10.75
C GLY A 59 -12.45 15.41 -9.66
N GLU A 60 -11.95 14.35 -9.01
CA GLU A 60 -12.63 13.64 -7.92
C GLU A 60 -11.95 13.90 -6.58
N ILE A 61 -12.76 14.06 -5.53
CA ILE A 61 -12.27 14.13 -4.16
C ILE A 61 -12.03 12.70 -3.66
N VAL A 62 -10.78 12.41 -3.28
CA VAL A 62 -10.39 11.10 -2.79
C VAL A 62 -9.70 11.18 -1.43
N TYR A 63 -9.73 10.07 -0.71
CA TYR A 63 -8.98 9.91 0.53
C TYR A 63 -7.48 9.71 0.23
N PRO A 64 -6.58 10.18 1.11
CA PRO A 64 -5.14 10.00 0.93
C PRO A 64 -4.67 8.56 0.84
N ILE A 65 -5.21 7.68 1.67
CA ILE A 65 -4.86 6.27 1.70
C ILE A 65 -6.00 5.47 1.08
N ARG A 66 -5.76 4.89 -0.09
CA ARG A 66 -6.75 4.13 -0.86
C ARG A 66 -6.41 2.64 -0.88
N VAL A 67 -7.44 1.83 -1.07
CA VAL A 67 -7.35 0.37 -1.11
C VAL A 67 -7.88 -0.11 -2.45
N PHE A 68 -7.05 -0.85 -3.18
CA PHE A 68 -7.39 -1.41 -4.48
C PHE A 68 -7.38 -2.93 -4.44
N TYR A 69 -8.18 -3.57 -5.28
CA TYR A 69 -8.25 -5.02 -5.42
C TYR A 69 -8.10 -5.46 -6.87
N ALA A 70 -7.00 -6.15 -7.17
CA ALA A 70 -6.82 -6.87 -8.43
C ALA A 70 -7.33 -8.30 -8.27
N LYS A 71 -8.61 -8.52 -8.64
CA LYS A 71 -9.32 -9.78 -8.44
C LYS A 71 -8.63 -10.98 -9.09
N GLU A 72 -8.12 -10.84 -10.32
CA GLU A 72 -7.47 -11.93 -11.05
C GLU A 72 -6.18 -12.44 -10.40
N LYS A 73 -5.46 -11.53 -9.71
CA LYS A 73 -4.22 -11.87 -8.99
C LYS A 73 -4.44 -12.12 -7.50
N ASN A 74 -5.67 -11.94 -7.02
CA ASN A 74 -6.02 -11.94 -5.60
C ASN A 74 -5.06 -11.05 -4.78
N LEU A 75 -4.89 -9.81 -5.25
CA LEU A 75 -3.93 -8.85 -4.72
C LEU A 75 -4.65 -7.62 -4.19
N ILE A 76 -4.40 -7.27 -2.93
CA ILE A 76 -4.84 -6.02 -2.30
C ILE A 76 -3.67 -5.05 -2.30
N ILE A 77 -3.91 -3.80 -2.67
CA ILE A 77 -2.89 -2.75 -2.73
C ILE A 77 -3.37 -1.59 -1.86
N PHE A 78 -2.56 -1.23 -0.87
CA PHE A 78 -2.69 0.02 -0.12
C PHE A 78 -1.69 1.02 -0.71
N GLU A 79 -2.17 2.20 -1.08
CA GLU A 79 -1.29 3.28 -1.55
C GLU A 79 -1.66 4.62 -0.90
N SER A 80 -0.64 5.47 -0.70
CA SER A 80 -0.82 6.88 -0.32
C SER A 80 -0.05 7.78 -1.26
N GLU A 81 -0.71 8.83 -1.72
CA GLU A 81 -0.06 9.90 -2.52
C GLU A 81 0.58 10.98 -1.65
N LEU A 82 0.23 11.02 -0.36
CA LEU A 82 0.77 11.99 0.59
C LEU A 82 1.82 11.36 1.50
N PRO A 83 2.87 12.12 1.87
CA PRO A 83 3.73 11.76 2.99
C PRO A 83 2.89 11.71 4.27
N LEU A 84 2.94 10.57 4.95
CA LEU A 84 2.17 10.36 6.17
C LEU A 84 2.98 10.82 7.39
N PRO A 85 2.35 11.56 8.33
CA PRO A 85 3.01 11.94 9.58
C PRO A 85 3.46 10.71 10.39
N GLN A 86 4.64 10.80 11.03
CA GLN A 86 5.18 9.66 11.80
C GLN A 86 4.28 9.24 12.98
N ASN A 87 3.55 10.18 13.57
CA ASN A 87 2.65 9.91 14.70
C ASN A 87 1.48 9.00 14.32
N VAL A 88 1.11 8.91 13.04
CA VAL A 88 0.02 8.05 12.57
C VAL A 88 0.49 6.71 11.98
N SER A 89 1.80 6.57 11.72
CA SER A 89 2.36 5.39 11.04
C SER A 89 2.06 4.08 11.78
N LYS A 90 2.11 4.08 13.11
CA LYS A 90 1.81 2.89 13.91
C LYS A 90 0.35 2.46 13.75
N ALA A 91 -0.60 3.39 13.84
CA ALA A 91 -2.02 3.08 13.71
C ALA A 91 -2.35 2.51 12.31
N ILE A 92 -1.75 3.08 11.26
CA ILE A 92 -1.91 2.59 9.88
C ILE A 92 -1.33 1.18 9.73
N ALA A 93 -0.15 0.93 10.29
CA ALA A 93 0.48 -0.39 10.25
C ALA A 93 -0.36 -1.44 10.99
N GLU A 94 -0.93 -1.09 12.16
CA GLU A 94 -1.83 -1.95 12.92
C GLU A 94 -3.11 -2.27 12.14
N ASP A 95 -3.74 -1.28 11.51
CA ASP A 95 -4.93 -1.48 10.67
C ASP A 95 -4.66 -2.45 9.50
N ILE A 96 -3.55 -2.25 8.78
CA ILE A 96 -3.17 -3.12 7.65
C ILE A 96 -2.82 -4.53 8.13
N ALA A 97 -2.11 -4.65 9.26
CA ALA A 97 -1.76 -5.95 9.84
C ALA A 97 -3.01 -6.72 10.30
N ASN A 98 -3.94 -6.03 10.96
CA ASN A 98 -5.22 -6.61 11.38
C ASN A 98 -6.04 -7.07 10.18
N PHE A 99 -6.13 -6.26 9.12
CA PHE A 99 -6.77 -6.65 7.86
C PHE A 99 -6.10 -7.88 7.24
N ALA A 100 -4.77 -7.89 7.14
CA ALA A 100 -4.02 -9.00 6.59
C ALA A 100 -4.27 -10.29 7.39
N GLN A 101 -4.32 -10.21 8.72
CA GLN A 101 -4.63 -11.34 9.59
C GLN A 101 -6.07 -11.83 9.41
N GLU A 102 -7.05 -10.92 9.42
CA GLU A 102 -8.47 -11.23 9.22
C GLU A 102 -8.71 -11.95 7.89
N LYS A 103 -8.08 -11.48 6.81
CA LYS A 103 -8.19 -12.08 5.47
C LYS A 103 -7.27 -13.28 5.28
N ARG A 104 -6.46 -13.64 6.27
CA ARG A 104 -5.45 -14.71 6.23
C ARG A 104 -4.49 -14.53 5.05
N ALA A 105 -4.04 -13.31 4.83
CA ALA A 105 -3.15 -12.94 3.74
C ALA A 105 -1.92 -13.85 3.68
N LYS A 106 -1.47 -14.15 2.46
CA LYS A 106 -0.29 -15.00 2.24
C LYS A 106 0.99 -14.33 2.72
N ALA A 107 1.08 -13.02 2.48
CA ALA A 107 2.16 -12.15 2.89
C ALA A 107 1.70 -10.69 2.79
N VAL A 108 2.43 -9.81 3.48
CA VAL A 108 2.40 -8.37 3.28
C VAL A 108 3.76 -7.97 2.69
N VAL A 109 3.76 -7.32 1.54
CA VAL A 109 4.95 -6.87 0.82
C VAL A 109 4.97 -5.36 0.80
N CYS A 110 5.94 -4.77 1.50
CA CYS A 110 6.14 -3.33 1.54
C CYS A 110 7.13 -2.92 0.44
N LEU A 111 6.69 -2.09 -0.50
CA LEU A 111 7.53 -1.59 -1.58
C LEU A 111 8.14 -0.26 -1.14
N GLU A 112 9.47 -0.17 -1.13
CA GLU A 112 10.19 1.02 -0.66
C GLU A 112 11.42 1.33 -1.52
N GLY A 113 11.77 2.61 -1.56
CA GLY A 113 13.00 3.09 -2.18
C GLY A 113 14.14 3.18 -1.17
N LEU A 114 15.35 2.77 -1.57
CA LEU A 114 16.57 2.95 -0.78
C LEU A 114 17.40 4.07 -1.38
N ALA A 115 17.61 5.15 -0.62
CA ALA A 115 18.50 6.22 -1.03
C ALA A 115 19.95 5.73 -1.02
N VAL A 116 20.64 5.89 -2.15
CA VAL A 116 22.07 5.59 -2.30
C VAL A 116 22.87 6.86 -2.51
N LYS A 117 24.16 6.84 -2.16
CA LYS A 117 25.06 7.97 -2.40
C LYS A 117 25.52 7.96 -3.86
N GLY A 118 25.42 9.10 -4.52
CA GLY A 118 25.82 9.26 -5.92
C GLY A 118 24.76 8.78 -6.90
N GLU A 119 25.06 8.91 -8.20
CA GLU A 119 24.19 8.39 -9.25
C GLU A 119 24.30 6.87 -9.31
N PRO A 120 23.17 6.14 -9.22
CA PRO A 120 23.21 4.69 -9.34
C PRO A 120 23.59 4.28 -10.76
N THR A 121 24.73 3.61 -10.91
CA THR A 121 25.13 2.98 -12.18
C THR A 121 24.34 1.69 -12.47
N GLN A 122 23.70 1.11 -11.44
CA GLN A 122 22.85 -0.07 -11.52
C GLN A 122 21.72 0.01 -10.48
N SER A 123 20.52 -0.43 -10.87
CA SER A 123 19.39 -0.58 -9.95
C SER A 123 19.41 -1.97 -9.31
N ASN A 124 19.74 -2.02 -8.02
CA ASN A 124 19.66 -3.25 -7.22
C ASN A 124 18.35 -3.31 -6.44
N VAL A 125 17.76 -4.50 -6.36
CA VAL A 125 16.57 -4.77 -5.54
C VAL A 125 17.00 -5.57 -4.32
N TYR A 126 16.65 -5.07 -3.14
CA TYR A 126 16.92 -5.73 -1.86
C TYR A 126 15.60 -6.21 -1.26
N VAL A 127 15.65 -7.33 -0.54
CA VAL A 127 14.47 -7.89 0.13
C VAL A 127 14.83 -8.27 1.55
N ILE A 128 13.97 -7.89 2.49
CA ILE A 128 14.07 -8.24 3.90
C ILE A 128 12.83 -9.06 4.25
N PHE A 129 13.05 -10.23 4.87
CA PHE A 129 11.98 -11.12 5.29
C PHE A 129 11.97 -11.24 6.82
N ASN A 130 10.78 -11.28 7.40
CA ASN A 130 10.58 -11.62 8.81
C ASN A 130 10.69 -13.14 9.05
N GLU A 131 10.48 -13.97 8.02
CA GLU A 131 10.60 -15.42 8.08
C GLU A 131 11.47 -15.99 6.96
N ARG A 132 12.34 -16.93 7.30
CA ARG A 132 13.27 -17.56 6.34
C ARG A 132 12.55 -18.30 5.20
N LYS A 133 11.33 -18.82 5.42
CA LYS A 133 10.54 -19.53 4.40
C LYS A 133 10.12 -18.67 3.21
N LEU A 134 10.14 -17.35 3.34
CA LEU A 134 9.79 -16.42 2.25
C LEU A 134 10.97 -16.10 1.32
N SER A 135 12.18 -16.57 1.65
CA SER A 135 13.43 -16.26 0.92
C SER A 135 13.75 -17.18 -0.28
N THR A 136 12.90 -18.16 -0.57
CA THR A 136 13.09 -19.21 -1.60
C THR A 136 11.86 -19.33 -2.46
#